data_AF-A0A2V1NNA4-F1
#
_entry.id   AF-A0A2V1NNA4-F1
#
_cell.length_a   1.000
_cell.length_b   1.000
_cell.length_c   1.000
_cell.angle_alpha   90.00
_cell.angle_beta   90.00
_cell.angle_gamma   90.00
#
_symmetry.space_group_name_H-M   'P 1'
#
loop_
_entity.id
_entity.type
_entity.pdbx_description
1 polymer ?
#
loop_
_entity_poly.entity_id
_entity_poly.type
_entity_poly.pdbx_seq_one_letter_code
_entity_poly.pdbx_strand_id
1 'polypeptide(L)'
;MATLLTLPLLAATLTGSLPLLALTLLIAGAATAPTMITGMTLVQQRTPEGRLNEGMTLAVTGLLGGIATGSALGGWVADHAGPTTGYGVPLAAACTALLVTLTWQTGNPGHTRPTTTPNAHPTTTS
;
A
#
# COMPACT_ATOMS: atom_id res chain seq x y z
N MET A 1 0.37 7.35 3.23
CA MET A 1 0.58 6.13 4.05
C MET A 1 1.95 6.06 4.68
N ALA A 2 3.05 6.16 3.93
CA ALA A 2 4.40 6.24 4.51
C ALA A 2 4.56 7.41 5.51
N THR A 3 4.01 8.58 5.19
CA THR A 3 3.98 9.75 6.09
C THR A 3 3.07 9.60 7.30
N LEU A 4 2.12 8.66 7.31
CA LEU A 4 1.31 8.38 8.49
C LEU A 4 2.06 7.49 9.47
N LEU A 5 2.88 6.56 8.98
CA LEU A 5 3.64 5.64 9.83
C LEU A 5 4.84 6.32 10.53
N THR A 6 5.22 7.53 10.10
CA THR A 6 6.21 8.35 10.84
C THR A 6 5.65 8.92 12.14
N LEU A 7 4.33 9.16 12.23
CA LEU A 7 3.70 9.74 13.42
C LEU A 7 3.80 8.86 14.68
N PRO A 8 3.49 7.54 14.65
CA PRO A 8 3.62 6.68 15.82
C PRO A 8 5.07 6.56 16.33
N LEU A 9 6.05 6.47 15.43
CA LEU A 9 7.47 6.45 15.83
C LEU A 9 7.86 7.77 16.49
N LEU A 10 7.41 8.89 15.93
CA LEU A 10 7.72 10.22 16.46
C LEU A 10 7.03 10.47 17.81
N ALA A 11 5.79 10.00 17.98
CA ALA A 11 5.06 10.05 19.26
C ALA A 11 5.67 9.12 20.33
N ALA A 12 6.11 7.92 19.94
CA ALA A 12 6.79 6.97 20.82
C ALA A 12 8.18 7.48 21.27
N THR A 13 8.90 8.17 20.39
CA THR A 13 10.27 8.64 20.67
C THR A 13 10.31 9.99 21.40
N LEU A 14 9.35 10.89 21.18
CA LEU A 14 9.38 12.24 21.77
C LEU A 14 8.50 12.43 23.01
N THR A 15 7.41 11.67 23.18
CA THR A 15 6.34 12.09 24.11
C THR A 15 6.02 11.07 25.21
N GLY A 16 6.24 9.77 25.00
CA GLY A 16 5.87 8.73 25.98
C GLY A 16 4.38 8.68 26.33
N SER A 17 3.53 9.37 25.57
CA SER A 17 2.13 9.63 25.90
C SER A 17 1.19 8.66 25.17
N LEU A 18 0.61 7.73 25.92
CA LEU A 18 -0.39 6.74 25.46
C LEU A 18 -1.52 7.33 24.59
N PRO A 19 -2.16 8.46 24.92
CA PRO A 19 -3.25 9.00 24.11
C PRO A 19 -2.79 9.49 22.72
N LEU A 20 -1.56 10.00 22.61
CA LEU A 20 -1.00 10.39 21.32
C LEU A 20 -0.75 9.16 20.43
N LEU A 21 -0.21 8.09 21.02
CA LEU A 21 -0.05 6.82 20.33
C LEU A 21 -1.39 6.28 19.83
N ALA A 22 -2.43 6.26 20.67
CA ALA A 22 -3.77 5.83 20.29
C ALA A 22 -4.33 6.63 19.10
N LEU A 23 -4.16 7.97 19.10
CA LEU A 23 -4.62 8.82 18.00
C LEU A 23 -3.88 8.52 16.69
N THR A 24 -2.56 8.36 16.75
CA THR A 24 -1.76 8.06 15.54
C THR A 24 -2.07 6.67 14.97
N LEU A 25 -2.28 5.68 15.84
CA LEU A 25 -2.74 4.34 15.47
C LEU A 25 -4.15 4.37 14.86
N LEU A 26 -5.05 5.19 15.41
CA LEU A 26 -6.39 5.38 14.88
C LEU A 26 -6.35 5.95 13.45
N ILE A 27 -5.56 7.00 13.23
CA ILE A 27 -5.42 7.63 11.91
C ILE A 27 -4.78 6.65 10.91
N ALA A 28 -3.77 5.87 11.34
CA ALA A 28 -3.16 4.83 10.53
C ALA A 28 -4.18 3.74 10.15
N GLY A 29 -5.00 3.28 11.10
CA GLY A 29 -6.08 2.33 10.84
C GLY A 29 -7.12 2.88 9.86
N ALA A 30 -7.58 4.12 10.07
CA ALA A 30 -8.56 4.77 9.20
C ALA A 30 -8.08 4.87 7.74
N ALA A 31 -6.79 5.14 7.52
CA ALA A 31 -6.21 5.20 6.17
C ALA A 31 -5.95 3.80 5.56
N THR A 32 -5.96 2.73 6.34
CA THR A 32 -5.72 1.36 5.85
C THR A 32 -6.89 0.88 4.99
N ALA A 33 -8.12 1.21 5.36
CA ALA A 33 -9.30 0.88 4.57
C ALA A 33 -9.27 1.41 3.12
N PRO A 34 -9.09 2.72 2.85
CA PRO A 34 -9.00 3.22 1.49
C PRO A 34 -7.79 2.65 0.73
N THR A 35 -6.67 2.41 1.41
CA THR A 35 -5.49 1.78 0.80
C THR A 35 -5.80 0.37 0.30
N MET A 36 -6.51 -0.42 1.11
CA MET A 36 -6.89 -1.78 0.74
C MET A 36 -7.87 -1.79 -0.43
N ILE A 37 -8.85 -0.88 -0.46
CA ILE A 37 -9.79 -0.74 -1.58
C ILE A 37 -9.02 -0.47 -2.87
N THR A 38 -8.16 0.56 -2.88
CA THR A 38 -7.34 0.89 -4.05
C THR A 38 -6.43 -0.27 -4.46
N GLY A 39 -5.82 -0.97 -3.49
CA GLY A 39 -4.96 -2.13 -3.74
C GLY A 39 -5.70 -3.26 -4.46
N MET A 40 -6.88 -3.64 -3.97
CA MET A 40 -7.68 -4.71 -4.57
C MET A 40 -8.24 -4.29 -5.95
N THR A 41 -8.65 -3.04 -6.12
CA THR A 41 -9.05 -2.52 -7.44
C THR A 41 -7.91 -2.59 -8.45
N LEU A 42 -6.67 -2.28 -8.03
CA LEU A 42 -5.50 -2.41 -8.89
C LEU A 42 -5.21 -3.86 -9.26
N VAL A 43 -5.36 -4.80 -8.33
CA VAL A 43 -5.22 -6.24 -8.62
C VAL A 43 -6.25 -6.67 -9.67
N GLN A 44 -7.52 -6.28 -9.50
CA GLN A 44 -8.57 -6.57 -10.46
C GLN A 44 -8.26 -6.00 -11.86
N GLN A 45 -7.84 -4.73 -11.94
CA GLN A 45 -7.50 -4.08 -13.21
C GLN A 45 -6.27 -4.67 -13.91
N ARG A 46 -5.31 -5.25 -13.16
CA ARG A 46 -4.08 -5.82 -13.72
C ARG A 46 -4.19 -7.31 -14.03
N THR A 47 -5.23 -7.98 -13.56
CA THR A 47 -5.39 -9.42 -13.76
C THR A 47 -6.16 -9.66 -15.08
N PRO A 48 -5.66 -10.55 -15.96
CA PRO A 48 -6.36 -10.89 -17.20
C PRO A 48 -7.77 -11.45 -16.96
N GLU A 49 -8.68 -11.17 -17.90
CA GLU A 49 -10.02 -11.75 -17.91
C GLU A 49 -9.92 -13.29 -17.90
N GLY A 50 -10.54 -13.92 -16.90
CA GLY A 50 -10.47 -15.37 -16.67
C GLY A 50 -9.54 -15.82 -15.54
N ARG A 51 -8.66 -14.97 -15.00
CA ARG A 51 -7.75 -15.32 -13.88
C ARG A 51 -7.93 -14.48 -12.61
N LEU A 52 -9.03 -13.72 -12.53
CA LEU A 52 -9.33 -12.83 -11.40
C LEU A 52 -9.33 -13.55 -10.05
N ASN A 53 -9.86 -14.77 -9.98
CA ASN A 53 -9.90 -15.52 -8.73
C ASN A 53 -8.50 -15.94 -8.26
N GLU A 54 -7.63 -16.34 -9.18
CA GLU A 54 -6.22 -16.64 -8.87
C GLU A 54 -5.48 -15.37 -8.42
N GLY A 55 -5.65 -14.25 -9.14
CA GLY A 55 -5.04 -12.97 -8.80
C GLY A 55 -5.46 -12.45 -7.42
N MET A 56 -6.75 -12.51 -7.10
CA MET A 56 -7.28 -12.12 -5.79
C MET A 56 -6.79 -13.04 -4.68
N THR A 57 -6.74 -14.35 -4.92
CA THR A 57 -6.23 -15.32 -3.94
C THR A 57 -4.77 -15.03 -3.62
N LEU A 58 -3.94 -14.87 -4.66
CA LEU A 58 -2.52 -14.53 -4.49
C LEU A 58 -2.33 -13.20 -3.74
N ALA A 59 -3.15 -12.19 -4.02
CA ALA A 59 -3.09 -10.91 -3.32
C ALA A 59 -3.39 -11.04 -1.81
N VAL A 60 -4.43 -11.80 -1.45
CA VAL A 60 -4.78 -12.04 -0.04
C VAL A 60 -3.73 -12.90 0.65
N THR A 61 -3.21 -13.94 -0.01
CA THR A 61 -2.11 -14.75 0.54
C THR A 61 -0.87 -13.91 0.82
N GLY A 62 -0.49 -13.04 -0.12
CA GLY A 62 0.62 -12.12 0.07
C GLY A 62 0.39 -11.15 1.24
N LEU A 63 -0.83 -10.61 1.37
CA LEU A 63 -1.21 -9.73 2.47
C LEU A 63 -1.08 -10.45 3.83
N LEU A 64 -1.65 -11.64 3.97
CA LEU A 64 -1.60 -12.42 5.21
C LEU A 64 -0.17 -12.85 5.55
N GLY A 65 0.61 -13.27 4.55
CA GLY A 65 2.03 -13.58 4.72
C GLY A 65 2.85 -12.38 5.19
N GLY A 66 2.55 -11.18 4.64
CA GLY A 66 3.13 -9.92 5.08
C GLY A 66 2.79 -9.58 6.53
N ILE A 67 1.52 -9.75 6.93
CA ILE A 67 1.07 -9.52 8.31
C ILE A 67 1.78 -10.47 9.29
N ALA A 68 1.90 -11.76 8.93
CA ALA A 68 2.56 -12.75 9.77
C ALA A 68 4.06 -12.43 9.92
N THR A 69 4.75 -12.16 8.81
CA THR A 69 6.17 -11.81 8.82
C THR A 69 6.44 -10.50 9.57
N GLY A 70 5.58 -9.50 9.36
CA GLY A 70 5.66 -8.20 10.07
C GLY A 70 5.43 -8.34 11.57
N SER A 71 4.47 -9.16 11.99
CA SER A 71 4.21 -9.45 13.40
C SER A 71 5.40 -10.17 14.06
N ALA A 72 5.98 -11.15 13.37
CA ALA A 72 7.15 -11.88 13.86
C ALA A 72 8.37 -10.97 14.02
N LEU A 73 8.68 -10.16 13.00
CA LEU A 73 9.79 -9.19 13.06
C LEU A 73 9.54 -8.10 14.10
N GLY A 74 8.32 -7.57 14.18
CA GLY A 74 7.95 -6.54 15.15
C GLY A 74 8.08 -7.03 16.59
N GLY A 75 7.60 -8.25 16.88
CA GLY A 75 7.75 -8.89 18.19
C GLY A 75 9.23 -9.15 18.51
N TRP A 76 9.98 -9.74 17.58
CA TRP A 76 11.40 -10.02 17.77
C TRP A 76 12.23 -8.76 18.07
N VAL A 77 11.98 -7.66 17.33
CA VAL A 77 12.64 -6.37 17.57
C VAL A 77 12.22 -5.75 18.90
N ALA A 78 10.93 -5.83 19.27
CA ALA A 78 10.46 -5.33 20.55
C ALA A 78 11.09 -6.08 21.73
N ASP A 79 11.26 -7.39 21.61
CA ASP A 79 11.85 -8.25 22.64
C ASP A 79 13.36 -8.01 22.83
N HIS A 80 14.11 -7.71 21.76
CA HIS A 80 15.58 -7.60 21.82
C HIS A 80 16.11 -6.16 21.92
N ALA A 81 15.41 -5.16 21.38
CA ALA A 81 15.88 -3.78 21.32
C ALA A 81 15.03 -2.80 22.17
N GLY A 82 13.93 -3.29 22.75
CA GLY A 82 13.03 -2.54 23.63
C GLY A 82 11.71 -2.11 22.97
N PRO A 83 10.71 -1.68 23.76
CA PRO A 83 9.34 -1.44 23.27
C PRO A 83 9.24 -0.33 22.22
N THR A 84 10.11 0.68 22.29
CA THR A 84 10.07 1.86 21.41
C THR A 84 10.68 1.60 20.04
N THR A 85 11.67 0.72 19.93
CA THR A 85 12.29 0.33 18.64
C THR A 85 11.37 -0.52 17.77
N GLY A 86 10.36 -1.18 18.36
CA GLY A 86 9.35 -1.93 17.60
C GLY A 86 8.56 -1.06 16.61
N TYR A 87 8.38 0.23 16.90
CA TYR A 87 7.73 1.18 15.98
C TYR A 87 8.58 1.53 14.74
N GLY A 88 9.87 1.17 14.72
CA GLY A 88 10.73 1.32 13.54
C GLY A 88 10.40 0.32 12.42
N VAL A 89 9.83 -0.84 12.77
CA VAL A 89 9.51 -1.92 11.82
C VAL A 89 8.45 -1.49 10.78
N PRO A 90 7.28 -0.92 11.18
CA PRO A 90 6.31 -0.38 10.23
C PRO A 90 6.89 0.70 9.30
N LEU A 91 7.81 1.52 9.81
CA LEU A 91 8.45 2.59 9.04
C LEU A 91 9.38 2.07 7.97
N ALA A 92 10.26 1.13 8.35
CA ALA A 92 11.13 0.45 7.39
C ALA A 92 10.29 -0.22 6.29
N ALA A 93 9.20 -0.88 6.66
CA ALA A 93 8.27 -1.49 5.71
C ALA A 93 7.58 -0.45 4.79
N ALA A 94 7.20 0.72 5.30
CA ALA A 94 6.64 1.80 4.47
C ALA A 94 7.66 2.36 3.48
N CYS A 95 8.92 2.54 3.91
CA CYS A 95 10.00 3.02 3.06
C CYS A 95 10.35 2.02 1.96
N THR A 96 10.43 0.72 2.28
CA THR A 96 10.67 -0.31 1.25
C THR A 96 9.53 -0.40 0.26
N ALA A 97 8.27 -0.33 0.72
CA ALA A 97 7.12 -0.27 -0.18
C ALA A 97 7.17 0.94 -1.11
N LEU A 98 7.53 2.11 -0.60
CA LEU A 98 7.70 3.33 -1.41
C LEU A 98 8.79 3.15 -2.47
N LEU A 99 9.96 2.64 -2.08
CA LEU A 99 11.07 2.39 -3.01
C LEU A 99 10.64 1.44 -4.14
N VAL A 100 9.97 0.33 -3.79
CA VAL A 100 9.46 -0.63 -4.79
C VAL A 100 8.48 0.07 -5.76
N THR A 101 7.56 0.89 -5.25
CA THR A 101 6.62 1.61 -6.13
C THR A 101 7.32 2.60 -7.07
N LEU A 102 8.36 3.28 -6.60
CA LEU A 102 9.13 4.23 -7.42
C LEU A 102 9.97 3.51 -8.49
N THR A 103 10.59 2.37 -8.15
CA THR A 103 11.32 1.54 -9.14
C THR A 103 10.38 0.96 -10.19
N TRP A 104 9.14 0.64 -9.82
CA TRP A 104 8.13 0.15 -10.76
C TRP A 104 7.61 1.25 -11.69
N GLN A 105 7.43 2.47 -11.18
CA GLN A 105 6.98 3.61 -12.00
C GLN A 105 8.05 4.06 -13.01
N THR A 106 9.31 4.01 -12.62
CA THR A 106 10.43 4.40 -13.50
C THR A 106 10.69 3.40 -14.64
N GLY A 107 10.31 2.14 -14.48
CA GLY A 107 10.48 1.08 -15.49
C GLY A 107 9.34 0.91 -16.49
N ASN A 108 8.20 1.61 -16.36
CA ASN A 108 7.03 1.39 -17.20
C ASN A 108 6.67 2.65 -18.02
N PRO A 109 7.19 2.78 -19.26
CA PRO A 109 6.76 3.83 -20.18
C PRO A 109 5.27 3.64 -20.45
N GLY A 110 4.48 4.68 -20.16
CA GLY A 110 3.03 4.62 -20.25
C GLY A 110 2.55 4.13 -21.62
N HIS A 111 1.54 3.25 -21.61
CA HIS A 111 0.80 2.89 -22.81
C HIS A 111 0.17 4.15 -23.37
N THR A 112 0.74 4.67 -24.46
CA THR A 112 0.13 5.70 -25.30
C THR A 112 -1.28 5.24 -25.65
N ARG A 113 -2.30 5.98 -25.18
CA ARG A 113 -3.70 5.75 -25.58
C ARG A 113 -3.74 5.65 -27.11
N PRO A 114 -4.35 4.59 -27.69
CA PRO A 114 -4.70 4.61 -29.10
C PRO A 114 -5.60 5.83 -29.31
N THR A 115 -5.15 6.76 -30.16
CA THR A 115 -5.97 7.85 -30.64
C THR A 115 -7.15 7.23 -31.37
N THR A 116 -8.31 7.20 -30.72
CA THR A 116 -9.58 6.97 -31.41
C THR A 116 -9.76 8.13 -32.37
N THR A 117 -9.39 7.93 -33.63
CA THR A 117 -9.77 8.82 -34.72
C THR A 117 -11.30 8.92 -34.70
N PRO A 118 -11.87 10.14 -34.57
CA PRO A 118 -13.29 10.32 -34.76
C PRO A 118 -13.62 9.87 -36.18
N ASN A 119 -14.40 8.78 -36.31
CA ASN A 119 -14.99 8.39 -37.58
C ASN A 119 -15.79 9.59 -38.09
N ALA A 120 -15.29 10.23 -39.15
CA ALA A 120 -16.05 11.19 -39.92
C ALA A 120 -17.28 10.46 -40.45
N HIS A 121 -18.44 10.77 -39.88
CA HIS A 121 -19.72 10.37 -40.45
C HIS A 121 -19.85 11.09 -41.79
N PRO A 122 -19.92 10.39 -42.95
CA PRO A 122 -20.26 11.07 -44.19
C PRO A 122 -21.70 11.58 -44.07
N THR A 123 -21.86 12.88 -44.21
CA THR A 123 -23.12 13.54 -44.52
C THR A 123 -23.55 13.07 -45.91
N THR A 124 -24.45 12.10 -45.99
CA THR A 124 -25.22 11.85 -47.21
C THR A 124 -26.58 12.51 -47.07
N THR A 125 -26.65 13.65 -47.75
CA THR A 125 -27.82 14.31 -48.32
C THR A 125 -28.70 13.30 -49.06
N SER A 126 -29.99 13.27 -48.75
CA SER A 126 -31.11 13.05 -49.70
C SER A 126 -32.42 13.41 -49.04
#